data_AF-A0A5Q4GQA8-F1
#
_entry.id   AF-A0A5Q4GQA8-F1
#
_cell.length_a   1.000
_cell.length_b   1.000
_cell.length_c   1.000
_cell.angle_alpha   90.00
_cell.angle_beta   90.00
_cell.angle_gamma   90.00
#
_symmetry.space_group_name_H-M   'P 1'
#
loop_
_entity.id
_entity.type
_entity.pdbx_description
1 polymer ?
#
loop_
_entity_poly.entity_id
_entity_poly.type
_entity_poly.pdbx_seq_one_letter_code
_entity_poly.pdbx_strand_id
1 'polypeptide(L)'
;MSPARRRLVRARRWLLEHDHRVSFTVLYISLALVLSMAISMFWLVAVVAAHGVLEYWSLGKTGPRDHRLGRTLWHIRLDILLVLAALWLGLYIDLLFGVAGLGAAARTGAQVSARVIAWQRTIRGVLLTVDEAALAAKAAFGGTGGGAPKTAARRSEPLPWRQPWGWADRLIVATTGVLALLILLTPVLTDHSVVEALAILGQDLHPWPN
;
A
#
# COMPACT_ATOMS: atom_id res chain seq x y z
N MET A 1 13.45 38.30 8.24
CA MET A 1 12.56 37.11 8.36
C MET A 1 12.98 36.23 9.53
N SER A 2 12.09 35.92 10.46
CA SER A 2 12.42 35.10 11.64
C SER A 2 12.77 33.64 11.27
N PRO A 3 13.64 32.97 12.05
CA PRO A 3 13.99 31.57 11.83
C PRO A 3 12.76 30.63 11.91
N ALA A 4 11.78 30.95 12.76
CA ALA A 4 10.53 30.21 12.87
C ALA A 4 9.69 30.26 11.57
N ARG A 5 9.55 31.44 10.95
CA ARG A 5 8.86 31.57 9.64
C ARG A 5 9.56 30.79 8.54
N ARG A 6 10.89 30.72 8.54
CA ARG A 6 11.66 29.94 7.57
C ARG A 6 11.49 28.42 7.74
N ARG A 7 11.26 27.94 8.98
CA ARG A 7 10.92 26.53 9.23
C ARG A 7 9.51 26.20 8.77
N LEU A 8 8.53 27.07 9.06
CA LEU A 8 7.13 26.88 8.63
C LEU A 8 6.97 26.88 7.11
N VAL A 9 7.63 27.79 6.40
CA VAL A 9 7.57 27.83 4.93
C VAL A 9 8.23 26.58 4.32
N ARG A 10 9.33 26.08 4.91
CA ARG A 10 9.99 24.84 4.47
C ARG A 10 9.13 23.61 4.76
N ALA A 11 8.55 23.51 5.95
CA ALA A 11 7.65 22.41 6.31
C ALA A 11 6.40 22.40 5.42
N ARG A 12 5.80 23.57 5.16
CA ARG A 12 4.66 23.70 4.25
C ARG A 12 5.01 23.31 2.81
N ARG A 13 6.18 23.72 2.31
CA ARG A 13 6.64 23.34 0.97
C ARG A 13 6.94 21.84 0.89
N TRP A 14 7.58 21.29 1.91
CA TRP A 14 7.83 19.87 2.03
C TRP A 14 6.52 19.07 2.04
N LEU A 15 5.52 19.51 2.80
CA LEU A 15 4.19 18.89 2.83
C LEU A 15 3.46 18.98 1.48
N LEU A 16 3.70 20.03 0.68
CA LEU A 16 3.09 20.19 -0.64
C LEU A 16 3.79 19.37 -1.73
N GLU A 17 5.09 19.08 -1.58
CA GLU A 17 5.92 18.36 -2.55
C GLU A 17 6.27 16.93 -2.08
N HIS A 18 5.61 16.43 -1.04
CA HIS A 18 6.00 15.20 -0.35
C HIS A 18 6.04 13.99 -1.29
N ASP A 19 5.08 13.91 -2.23
CA ASP A 19 4.93 12.83 -3.20
C ASP A 19 6.06 12.74 -4.26
N HIS A 20 6.92 13.77 -4.37
CA HIS A 20 8.05 13.76 -5.30
C HIS A 20 9.41 13.54 -4.62
N ARG A 21 9.44 13.36 -3.30
CA ARG A 21 10.68 13.19 -2.55
C ARG A 21 10.89 11.71 -2.21
N VAL A 22 11.95 11.13 -2.75
CA VAL A 22 12.38 9.75 -2.47
C VAL A 22 12.47 9.47 -0.96
N SER A 23 12.90 10.45 -0.15
CA SER A 23 12.95 10.30 1.31
C SER A 23 11.58 10.11 1.95
N PHE A 24 10.53 10.74 1.41
CA PHE A 24 9.16 10.50 1.86
C PHE A 24 8.70 9.10 1.43
N THR A 25 8.95 8.70 0.19
CA THR A 25 8.60 7.36 -0.32
C THR A 25 9.25 6.25 0.50
N VAL A 26 10.57 6.35 0.75
CA VAL A 26 11.31 5.36 1.55
C VAL A 26 10.81 5.33 2.98
N LEU A 27 10.59 6.49 3.60
CA LEU A 27 10.08 6.57 4.96
C LEU A 27 8.65 6.02 5.06
N TYR A 28 7.78 6.34 4.09
CA TYR A 28 6.41 5.85 4.02
C TYR A 28 6.37 4.33 3.87
N ILE A 29 7.10 3.77 2.90
CA ILE A 29 7.17 2.32 2.69
C ILE A 29 7.73 1.63 3.93
N SER A 30 8.84 2.13 4.49
CA SER A 30 9.45 1.53 5.69
C SER A 30 8.51 1.61 6.90
N LEU A 31 7.85 2.76 7.11
CA LEU A 31 6.93 2.94 8.21
C LEU A 31 5.68 2.08 8.04
N ALA A 32 5.11 2.01 6.83
CA ALA A 32 3.97 1.16 6.53
C ALA A 32 4.31 -0.32 6.74
N LEU A 33 5.50 -0.75 6.29
CA LEU A 33 5.97 -2.12 6.46
C LEU A 33 6.19 -2.45 7.94
N VAL A 34 6.89 -1.59 8.68
CA VAL A 34 7.15 -1.80 10.11
C VAL A 34 5.87 -1.71 10.94
N LEU A 35 5.00 -0.71 10.72
CA LEU A 35 3.71 -0.62 11.44
C LEU A 35 2.80 -1.81 11.12
N SER A 36 2.78 -2.25 9.86
CA SER A 36 2.02 -3.43 9.46
C SER A 36 2.55 -4.72 10.07
N MET A 37 3.86 -4.82 10.34
CA MET A 37 4.50 -6.02 10.91
C MET A 37 4.54 -6.01 12.43
N ALA A 38 4.71 -4.85 13.05
CA ALA A 38 5.04 -4.73 14.47
C ALA A 38 3.86 -4.31 15.35
N ILE A 39 2.78 -3.76 14.78
CA ILE A 39 1.69 -3.19 15.59
C ILE A 39 0.36 -3.85 15.27
N SER A 40 -0.22 -3.59 14.09
CA SER A 40 -1.44 -4.26 13.62
C SER A 40 -1.84 -3.75 12.23
N MET A 41 -2.72 -4.49 11.55
CA MET A 41 -3.29 -4.07 10.26
C MET A 41 -4.09 -2.77 10.38
N PHE A 42 -4.63 -2.45 11.56
CA PHE A 42 -5.22 -1.15 11.87
C PHE A 42 -4.30 0.01 11.47
N TRP A 43 -3.02 -0.05 11.83
CA TRP A 43 -2.08 1.05 11.57
C TRP A 43 -1.71 1.18 10.10
N LEU A 44 -1.67 0.06 9.36
CA LEU A 44 -1.55 0.10 7.91
C LEU A 44 -2.75 0.85 7.30
N VAL A 45 -3.97 0.46 7.68
CA VAL A 45 -5.20 1.12 7.21
C VAL A 45 -5.20 2.60 7.62
N ALA A 46 -4.76 2.94 8.82
CA ALA A 46 -4.67 4.32 9.30
C ALA A 46 -3.66 5.16 8.50
N VAL A 47 -2.49 4.60 8.16
CA VAL A 47 -1.46 5.26 7.34
C VAL A 47 -1.98 5.47 5.92
N VAL A 48 -2.60 4.47 5.32
CA VAL A 48 -3.21 4.57 3.98
C VAL A 48 -4.36 5.58 3.97
N ALA A 49 -5.20 5.58 5.01
CA ALA A 49 -6.26 6.58 5.16
C ALA A 49 -5.69 7.99 5.29
N ALA A 50 -4.62 8.18 6.09
CA ALA A 50 -3.94 9.46 6.23
C ALA A 50 -3.35 9.93 4.89
N HIS A 51 -2.71 9.03 4.13
CA HIS A 51 -2.22 9.34 2.79
C HIS A 51 -3.36 9.73 1.83
N GLY A 52 -4.48 8.99 1.84
CA GLY A 52 -5.68 9.33 1.07
C GLY A 52 -6.28 10.69 1.42
N VAL A 53 -6.31 11.07 2.70
CA VAL A 53 -6.77 12.40 3.15
C VAL A 53 -5.83 13.50 2.66
N LEU A 54 -4.51 13.29 2.78
CA LEU A 54 -3.51 14.24 2.29
C LEU A 54 -3.64 14.44 0.77
N GLU A 55 -3.83 13.37 0.02
CA GLU A 55 -3.99 13.42 -1.43
C GLU A 55 -5.31 14.09 -1.84
N TYR A 56 -6.41 13.78 -1.15
CA TYR A 56 -7.69 14.45 -1.35
C TYR A 56 -7.60 15.97 -1.12
N TRP A 57 -6.88 16.40 -0.07
CA TRP A 57 -6.64 17.82 0.21
C TRP A 57 -5.67 18.47 -0.78
N SER A 58 -4.67 17.74 -1.27
CA SER A 58 -3.73 18.21 -2.29
C SER A 58 -4.45 18.52 -3.60
N LEU A 59 -5.24 17.57 -4.09
CA LEU A 59 -6.09 17.71 -5.28
C LEU A 59 -7.15 18.80 -5.10
N GLY A 60 -7.55 19.05 -3.84
CA GLY A 60 -8.51 20.09 -3.50
C GLY A 60 -8.06 21.51 -3.81
N LYS A 61 -6.74 21.74 -3.87
CA LYS A 61 -6.13 23.05 -4.11
C LYS A 61 -5.86 23.33 -5.59
N THR A 62 -5.87 22.30 -6.44
CA THR A 62 -5.30 22.37 -7.79
C THR A 62 -6.28 21.98 -8.91
N GLY A 63 -7.52 21.55 -8.62
CA GLY A 63 -8.45 21.12 -9.68
C GLY A 63 -9.96 21.24 -9.42
N PRO A 64 -10.77 21.02 -10.47
CA PRO A 64 -12.24 21.02 -10.41
C PRO A 64 -12.75 20.08 -9.31
N ARG A 65 -13.86 20.42 -8.65
CA ARG A 65 -14.47 19.56 -7.62
C ARG A 65 -15.03 18.25 -8.19
N ASP A 66 -15.32 18.22 -9.47
CA ASP A 66 -15.88 17.04 -10.13
C ASP A 66 -14.89 15.87 -10.10
N HIS A 67 -15.40 14.69 -9.71
CA HIS A 67 -14.64 13.44 -9.62
C HIS A 67 -13.38 13.48 -8.73
N ARG A 68 -13.35 14.35 -7.70
CA ARG A 68 -12.19 14.46 -6.79
C ARG A 68 -11.90 13.16 -6.05
N LEU A 69 -12.95 12.47 -5.57
CA LEU A 69 -12.83 11.17 -4.91
C LEU A 69 -12.26 10.10 -5.84
N GLY A 70 -12.77 9.99 -7.07
CA GLY A 70 -12.26 9.02 -8.04
C GLY A 70 -10.79 9.24 -8.36
N ARG A 71 -10.35 10.51 -8.46
CA ARG A 71 -8.93 10.84 -8.66
C ARG A 71 -8.08 10.47 -7.46
N THR A 72 -8.54 10.75 -6.24
CA THR A 72 -7.85 10.29 -5.03
C THR A 72 -7.72 8.78 -4.99
N LEU A 73 -8.82 8.04 -5.20
CA LEU A 73 -8.82 6.57 -5.25
C LEU A 73 -7.86 6.02 -6.30
N TRP A 74 -7.80 6.67 -7.47
CA TRP A 74 -6.86 6.30 -8.50
C TRP A 74 -5.41 6.54 -8.06
N HIS A 75 -5.12 7.66 -7.39
CA HIS A 75 -3.78 7.94 -6.88
C HIS A 75 -3.34 6.95 -5.80
N ILE A 76 -4.23 6.59 -4.88
CA ILE A 76 -3.94 5.63 -3.79
C ILE A 76 -4.18 4.16 -4.18
N ARG A 77 -4.27 3.84 -5.48
CA ARG A 77 -4.56 2.47 -5.96
C ARG A 77 -3.55 1.44 -5.49
N LEU A 78 -2.28 1.84 -5.39
CA LEU A 78 -1.22 0.98 -4.88
C LEU A 78 -1.39 0.73 -3.38
N ASP A 79 -1.81 1.74 -2.61
CA ASP A 79 -2.08 1.56 -1.18
C ASP A 79 -3.29 0.65 -0.93
N ILE A 80 -4.34 0.78 -1.74
CA ILE A 80 -5.50 -0.13 -1.72
C ILE A 80 -5.03 -1.57 -1.99
N LEU A 81 -4.17 -1.75 -2.99
CA LEU A 81 -3.56 -3.06 -3.28
C LEU A 81 -2.78 -3.59 -2.08
N LEU A 82 -1.98 -2.76 -1.40
CA LEU A 82 -1.23 -3.16 -0.21
C LEU A 82 -2.14 -3.58 0.95
N VAL A 83 -3.22 -2.84 1.20
CA VAL A 83 -4.21 -3.19 2.23
C VAL A 83 -4.89 -4.51 1.91
N LEU A 84 -5.33 -4.72 0.67
CA LEU A 84 -5.93 -5.98 0.24
C LEU A 84 -4.94 -7.15 0.32
N ALA A 85 -3.67 -6.93 -0.03
CA ALA A 85 -2.64 -7.95 0.08
C ALA A 85 -2.40 -8.35 1.55
N ALA A 86 -2.39 -7.38 2.47
CA ALA A 86 -2.27 -7.62 3.90
C ALA A 86 -3.48 -8.39 4.45
N LEU A 87 -4.70 -7.99 4.07
CA LEU A 87 -5.95 -8.67 4.43
C LEU A 87 -5.97 -10.13 3.93
N TRP A 88 -5.66 -10.32 2.65
CA TRP A 88 -5.58 -11.64 2.05
C TRP A 88 -4.56 -12.51 2.78
N LEU A 89 -3.36 -11.99 3.04
CA LEU A 89 -2.34 -12.73 3.76
C LEU A 89 -2.83 -13.13 5.16
N GLY A 90 -3.45 -12.23 5.92
CA GLY A 90 -3.98 -12.53 7.26
C GLY A 90 -4.96 -13.70 7.25
N LEU A 91 -5.85 -13.74 6.27
CA LEU A 91 -6.85 -14.82 6.11
C LEU A 91 -6.25 -16.14 5.62
N TYR A 92 -5.19 -16.09 4.82
CA TYR A 92 -4.62 -17.28 4.16
C TYR A 92 -3.31 -17.75 4.81
N ILE A 93 -2.82 -17.10 5.86
CA ILE A 93 -1.52 -17.42 6.48
C ILE A 93 -1.47 -18.87 6.98
N ASP A 94 -2.57 -19.38 7.53
CA ASP A 94 -2.64 -20.74 8.06
C ASP A 94 -2.69 -21.79 6.94
N LEU A 95 -3.35 -21.47 5.81
CA LEU A 95 -3.31 -22.31 4.60
C LEU A 95 -1.87 -22.36 4.05
N LEU A 96 -1.21 -21.20 3.95
CA LEU A 96 0.17 -21.10 3.47
C LEU A 96 1.14 -21.90 4.35
N PHE A 97 1.01 -21.80 5.68
CA PHE A 97 1.83 -22.57 6.61
C PHE A 97 1.45 -24.05 6.68
N GLY A 98 0.17 -24.39 6.48
CA GLY A 98 -0.31 -25.75 6.36
C GLY A 98 0.30 -26.47 5.15
N VAL A 99 0.29 -25.82 3.99
CA VAL A 99 0.92 -26.33 2.76
C VAL A 99 2.44 -26.42 2.90
N ALA A 100 3.06 -25.49 3.63
CA ALA A 100 4.50 -25.51 3.91
C ALA A 100 4.93 -26.55 4.96
N GLY A 101 4.00 -27.34 5.53
CA GLY A 101 4.29 -28.34 6.56
C GLY A 101 4.62 -27.76 7.94
N LEU A 102 4.33 -26.47 8.16
CA LEU A 102 4.62 -25.72 9.39
C LEU A 102 3.41 -25.66 10.36
N GLY A 103 2.33 -26.40 10.06
CA GLY A 103 1.04 -26.32 10.77
C GLY A 103 1.07 -26.62 12.28
N ALA A 104 2.12 -27.28 12.79
CA ALA A 104 2.28 -27.54 14.23
C ALA A 104 2.78 -26.31 15.01
N ALA A 105 3.56 -25.42 14.39
CA ALA A 105 4.11 -24.22 15.03
C ALA A 105 3.10 -23.06 15.08
N ALA A 106 2.08 -23.08 14.22
CA ALA A 106 1.07 -22.02 14.14
C ALA A 106 0.08 -22.00 15.33
N ARG A 107 -0.15 -23.14 15.99
CA ARG A 107 -1.21 -23.30 17.02
C ARG A 107 -0.79 -22.90 18.44
N THR A 108 0.49 -22.63 18.71
CA THR A 108 1.02 -22.47 20.08
C THR A 108 1.34 -21.02 20.48
N GLY A 109 0.74 -20.01 19.85
CA GLY A 109 1.04 -18.60 20.17
C GLY A 109 2.40 -18.10 19.64
N ALA A 110 3.17 -18.97 18.98
CA ALA A 110 4.36 -18.61 18.20
C ALA A 110 4.02 -17.98 16.83
N GLN A 111 2.76 -17.55 16.62
CA GLN A 111 2.28 -17.04 15.34
C GLN A 111 2.99 -15.75 14.94
N VAL A 112 3.29 -14.86 15.90
CA VAL A 112 4.05 -13.62 15.65
C VAL A 112 5.51 -13.93 15.28
N SER A 113 6.18 -14.82 16.01
CA SER A 113 7.57 -15.19 15.74
C SER A 113 7.73 -16.01 14.45
N ALA A 114 6.80 -16.91 14.15
CA ALA A 114 6.76 -17.65 12.88
C ALA A 114 6.47 -16.75 11.68
N ARG A 115 5.52 -15.79 11.83
CA ARG A 115 5.28 -14.74 10.82
C ARG A 115 6.56 -13.94 10.57
N VAL A 116 7.22 -13.45 11.62
CA VAL A 116 8.46 -12.67 11.50
C VAL A 116 9.59 -13.46 10.83
N ILE A 117 9.79 -14.73 11.16
CA ILE A 117 10.86 -15.58 10.58
C ILE A 117 10.56 -15.94 9.12
N ALA A 118 9.31 -16.29 8.81
CA ALA A 118 8.88 -16.52 7.43
C ALA A 118 9.03 -15.25 6.60
N TRP A 119 8.64 -14.09 7.14
CA TRP A 119 8.80 -12.79 6.49
C TRP A 119 10.25 -12.37 6.35
N GLN A 120 11.13 -12.64 7.31
CA GLN A 120 12.57 -12.40 7.14
C GLN A 120 13.14 -13.21 5.97
N ARG A 121 12.70 -14.46 5.77
CA ARG A 121 13.11 -15.27 4.62
C ARG A 121 12.52 -14.75 3.30
N THR A 122 11.23 -14.39 3.30
CA THR A 122 10.55 -13.85 2.12
C THR A 122 11.08 -12.48 1.72
N ILE A 123 11.25 -11.54 2.66
CA ILE A 123 11.85 -10.21 2.42
C ILE A 123 13.28 -10.36 1.92
N ARG A 124 14.07 -11.30 2.44
CA ARG A 124 15.43 -11.54 1.96
C ARG A 124 15.43 -12.06 0.52
N GLY A 125 14.53 -12.97 0.16
CA GLY A 125 14.37 -13.45 -1.22
C GLY A 125 13.80 -12.38 -2.16
N VAL A 126 12.86 -11.58 -1.67
CA VAL A 126 12.24 -10.48 -2.41
C VAL A 126 13.22 -9.33 -2.60
N LEU A 127 14.02 -8.95 -1.61
CA LEU A 127 15.03 -7.88 -1.76
C LEU A 127 16.09 -8.24 -2.82
N LEU A 128 16.53 -9.50 -2.86
CA LEU A 128 17.46 -9.98 -3.89
C LEU A 128 16.85 -9.92 -5.29
N THR A 129 15.55 -10.17 -5.42
CA THR A 129 14.84 -10.09 -6.70
C THR A 129 14.36 -8.68 -7.03
N VAL A 130 14.15 -7.82 -6.05
CA VAL A 130 13.75 -6.41 -6.21
C VAL A 130 14.91 -5.58 -6.72
N ASP A 131 16.15 -5.83 -6.30
CA ASP A 131 17.30 -5.14 -6.89
C ASP A 131 17.45 -5.52 -8.37
N GLU A 132 17.29 -6.80 -8.72
CA GLU A 132 17.31 -7.25 -10.11
C GLU A 132 16.10 -6.74 -10.92
N ALA A 133 14.91 -6.76 -10.33
CA ALA A 133 13.70 -6.25 -10.96
C ALA A 133 13.69 -4.72 -11.07
N ALA A 134 14.29 -3.99 -10.13
CA ALA A 134 14.46 -2.54 -10.18
C ALA A 134 15.52 -2.16 -11.21
N LEU A 135 16.59 -2.94 -11.35
CA LEU A 135 17.57 -2.77 -12.44
C LEU A 135 16.96 -3.12 -13.80
N ALA A 136 16.17 -4.19 -13.90
CA ALA A 136 15.44 -4.57 -15.11
C ALA A 136 14.34 -3.56 -15.47
N ALA A 137 13.60 -3.06 -14.49
CA ALA A 137 12.62 -1.99 -14.67
C ALA A 137 13.31 -0.68 -15.05
N LYS A 138 14.45 -0.34 -14.44
CA LYS A 138 15.24 0.84 -14.85
C LYS A 138 15.83 0.67 -16.25
N ALA A 139 16.19 -0.54 -16.67
CA ALA A 139 16.62 -0.82 -18.03
C ALA A 139 15.46 -0.78 -19.04
N ALA A 140 14.26 -1.22 -18.65
CA ALA A 140 13.06 -1.22 -19.48
C ALA A 140 12.34 0.14 -19.54
N PHE A 141 12.45 0.96 -18.50
CA PHE A 141 11.73 2.24 -18.32
C PHE A 141 12.66 3.46 -18.19
N GLY A 142 13.98 3.27 -18.22
CA GLY A 142 14.98 4.33 -18.07
C GLY A 142 15.03 5.35 -19.21
N GLY A 143 14.18 5.21 -20.22
CA GLY A 143 14.13 6.07 -21.38
C GLY A 143 12.76 6.70 -21.64
N THR A 144 12.10 7.30 -20.65
CA THR A 144 11.14 8.41 -20.85
C THR A 144 10.59 8.89 -19.50
N GLY A 145 11.19 9.93 -18.94
CA GLY A 145 10.71 10.53 -17.69
C GLY A 145 11.19 11.96 -17.54
N GLY A 146 11.12 12.74 -18.62
CA GLY A 146 11.39 14.17 -18.58
C GLY A 146 10.41 14.86 -17.64
N GLY A 147 10.91 15.25 -16.47
CA GLY A 147 10.19 16.12 -15.53
C GLY A 147 9.97 17.49 -16.16
N ALA A 148 8.81 17.71 -16.77
CA ALA A 148 8.36 19.04 -17.13
C ALA A 148 7.77 19.73 -15.87
N PRO A 149 8.16 20.98 -15.58
CA PRO A 149 7.61 21.72 -14.45
C PRO A 149 6.12 22.01 -14.69
N LYS A 150 5.24 21.43 -13.87
CA LYS A 150 3.79 21.66 -13.89
C LYS A 150 3.45 23.03 -13.29
N THR A 151 3.82 24.09 -13.97
CA THR A 151 3.40 25.46 -13.67
C THR A 151 2.90 26.13 -14.94
N ALA A 152 1.65 25.83 -15.32
CA ALA A 152 0.68 26.76 -15.92
C ALA A 152 -0.53 25.98 -16.45
N ALA A 153 -1.73 26.39 -16.02
CA ALA A 153 -3.02 26.21 -16.69
C ALA A 153 -3.45 24.79 -17.15
N ARG A 154 -3.85 23.89 -16.22
CA ARG A 154 -4.58 22.66 -16.58
C ARG A 154 -6.09 22.90 -16.67
N ARG A 155 -6.55 23.39 -17.83
CA ARG A 155 -7.92 23.14 -18.29
C ARG A 155 -8.08 21.63 -18.49
N SER A 156 -9.10 21.06 -17.85
CA SER A 156 -9.69 19.74 -18.14
C SER A 156 -8.71 18.64 -18.54
N GLU A 157 -7.89 18.18 -17.59
CA GLU A 157 -7.18 16.94 -17.85
C GLU A 157 -8.16 15.75 -17.89
N PRO A 158 -7.99 14.82 -18.84
CA PRO A 158 -8.83 13.65 -18.92
C PRO A 158 -8.73 12.86 -17.61
N LEU A 159 -9.87 12.35 -17.14
CA LEU A 159 -9.92 11.50 -15.96
C LEU A 159 -8.92 10.33 -16.11
N PRO A 160 -8.15 9.99 -15.08
CA PRO A 160 -7.02 9.10 -15.23
C PRO A 160 -7.44 7.67 -15.66
N TRP A 161 -8.62 7.20 -15.23
CA TRP A 161 -9.18 5.92 -15.69
C TRP A 161 -9.71 5.93 -17.13
N ARG A 162 -9.85 7.10 -17.77
CA ARG A 162 -10.25 7.23 -19.19
C ARG A 162 -9.06 7.28 -20.13
N GLN A 163 -7.84 7.43 -19.61
CA GLN A 163 -6.63 7.40 -20.42
C GLN A 163 -6.25 5.95 -20.72
N PRO A 164 -5.49 5.67 -21.80
CA PRO A 164 -4.99 4.33 -22.05
C PRO A 164 -4.12 3.87 -20.89
N TRP A 165 -4.47 2.74 -20.28
CA TRP A 165 -3.74 2.22 -19.12
C TRP A 165 -2.39 1.67 -19.53
N GLY A 166 -1.36 2.10 -18.80
CA GLY A 166 -0.05 1.47 -18.86
C GLY A 166 -0.10 0.02 -18.36
N TRP A 167 0.94 -0.74 -18.68
CA TRP A 167 1.06 -2.13 -18.22
C TRP A 167 1.01 -2.24 -16.68
N ALA A 168 1.63 -1.28 -15.97
CA ALA A 168 1.65 -1.24 -14.51
C ALA A 168 0.25 -1.03 -13.92
N ASP A 169 -0.56 -0.15 -14.54
CA ASP A 169 -1.94 0.09 -14.12
C ASP A 169 -2.81 -1.16 -14.29
N ARG A 170 -2.63 -1.86 -15.42
CA ARG A 170 -3.33 -3.13 -15.67
C ARG A 170 -2.96 -4.18 -14.63
N LEU A 171 -1.66 -4.31 -14.34
CA LEU A 171 -1.17 -5.26 -13.34
C LEU A 171 -1.74 -4.95 -11.96
N ILE A 172 -1.68 -3.69 -11.52
CA ILE A 172 -2.23 -3.26 -10.23
C ILE A 172 -3.73 -3.58 -10.18
N VAL A 173 -4.52 -3.13 -11.15
CA VAL A 173 -5.98 -3.33 -11.15
C VAL A 173 -6.35 -4.81 -11.20
N ALA A 174 -5.69 -5.61 -12.04
CA ALA A 174 -5.91 -7.05 -12.12
C ALA A 174 -5.57 -7.73 -10.79
N THR A 175 -4.44 -7.39 -10.17
CA THR A 175 -4.01 -7.95 -8.89
C THR A 175 -4.96 -7.56 -7.76
N THR A 176 -5.38 -6.30 -7.70
CA THR A 176 -6.42 -5.80 -6.77
C THR A 176 -7.71 -6.61 -6.93
N GLY A 177 -8.15 -6.85 -8.17
CA GLY A 177 -9.35 -7.65 -8.46
C GLY A 177 -9.24 -9.10 -8.00
N VAL A 178 -8.09 -9.74 -8.26
CA VAL A 178 -7.83 -11.13 -7.82
C VAL A 178 -7.80 -11.22 -6.30
N LEU A 179 -7.09 -10.31 -5.61
CA LEU A 179 -7.03 -10.31 -4.15
C LEU A 179 -8.40 -10.09 -3.51
N ALA A 180 -9.19 -9.15 -4.04
CA ALA A 180 -10.55 -8.93 -3.58
C ALA A 180 -11.41 -10.20 -3.76
N LEU A 181 -11.30 -10.86 -4.91
CA LEU A 181 -12.00 -12.12 -5.16
C LEU A 181 -11.56 -13.22 -4.18
N LEU A 182 -10.26 -13.38 -3.93
CA LEU A 182 -9.75 -14.37 -2.99
C LEU A 182 -10.21 -14.13 -1.54
N ILE A 183 -10.28 -12.87 -1.10
CA ILE A 183 -10.85 -12.51 0.20
C ILE A 183 -12.34 -12.89 0.28
N LEU A 184 -13.11 -12.64 -0.78
CA LEU A 184 -14.53 -13.01 -0.81
C LEU A 184 -14.72 -14.54 -0.86
N LEU A 185 -13.79 -15.26 -1.48
CA LEU A 185 -13.79 -16.71 -1.56
C LEU A 185 -13.19 -17.40 -0.34
N THR A 186 -12.75 -16.65 0.69
CA THR A 186 -12.20 -17.23 1.92
C THR A 186 -13.07 -18.33 2.52
N PRO A 187 -14.41 -18.21 2.63
CA PRO A 187 -15.25 -19.27 3.21
C PRO A 187 -15.33 -20.56 2.38
N VAL A 188 -14.95 -20.48 1.10
CA VAL A 188 -14.97 -21.62 0.17
C VAL A 188 -13.58 -22.26 0.06
N LEU A 189 -12.54 -21.43 0.09
CA LEU A 189 -11.15 -21.85 -0.09
C LEU A 189 -10.46 -22.21 1.24
N THR A 190 -11.05 -21.80 2.36
CA THR A 190 -10.58 -22.12 3.70
C THR A 190 -11.72 -22.72 4.51
N ASP A 191 -11.41 -23.53 5.51
CA ASP A 191 -12.41 -24.11 6.42
C ASP A 191 -13.04 -23.08 7.38
N HIS A 192 -12.77 -21.78 7.19
CA HIS A 192 -13.33 -20.71 8.00
C HIS A 192 -14.76 -20.38 7.57
N SER A 193 -15.65 -20.24 8.54
CA SER A 193 -16.93 -19.58 8.34
C SER A 193 -16.76 -18.07 8.05
N VAL A 194 -17.79 -17.44 7.47
CA VAL A 194 -17.81 -15.97 7.27
C VAL A 194 -17.60 -15.23 8.60
N VAL A 195 -18.17 -15.75 9.69
CA VAL A 195 -18.06 -15.14 11.03
C VAL A 195 -16.64 -15.23 11.55
N GLU A 196 -15.96 -16.36 11.39
CA GLU A 196 -14.56 -16.52 11.79
C GLU A 196 -13.63 -15.65 10.95
N ALA A 197 -13.84 -15.58 9.63
CA ALA A 197 -13.09 -14.67 8.77
C ALA A 197 -13.24 -13.21 9.23
N LEU A 198 -14.47 -12.77 9.54
CA LEU A 198 -14.71 -11.43 10.09
C LEU A 198 -14.09 -11.23 11.48
N ALA A 199 -14.06 -12.26 12.32
CA ALA A 199 -13.43 -12.20 13.63
C ALA A 199 -11.90 -12.05 13.53
N ILE A 200 -11.25 -12.80 12.63
CA ILE A 200 -9.82 -12.67 12.33
C ILE A 200 -9.52 -11.25 11.84
N LEU A 201 -10.30 -10.75 10.87
CA LEU A 201 -10.15 -9.38 10.37
C LEU A 201 -10.37 -8.34 11.48
N GLY A 202 -11.34 -8.56 12.36
CA GLY A 202 -11.62 -7.68 13.49
C GLY A 202 -10.48 -7.63 14.50
N GLN A 203 -9.82 -8.77 14.76
CA GLN A 203 -8.63 -8.84 15.62
C GLN A 203 -7.45 -8.11 14.97
N ASP A 204 -7.21 -8.31 13.67
CA ASP A 204 -6.11 -7.65 12.96
C ASP A 204 -6.34 -6.12 12.82
N LEU A 205 -7.60 -5.68 12.76
CA LEU A 205 -8.00 -4.27 12.76
C LEU A 205 -8.04 -3.64 14.16
N HIS A 206 -7.66 -4.37 15.21
CA HIS A 206 -7.54 -3.78 16.55
C HIS A 206 -6.27 -2.90 16.60
N PRO A 207 -6.33 -1.68 17.17
CA PRO A 207 -5.17 -0.76 17.21
C PRO A 207 -4.00 -1.27 18.05
N TRP A 208 -4.25 -2.21 18.95
CA TRP A 208 -3.24 -2.78 19.83
C TRP A 208 -3.18 -4.29 19.61
N PRO A 209 -1.98 -4.89 19.58
CA PRO A 209 -1.85 -6.34 19.58
C PRO A 209 -2.44 -6.89 20.88
N ASN A 210 -3.21 -7.98 20.77
CA ASN A 210 -3.74 -8.73 21.91
C ASN A 210 -2.66 -9.65 22.51
#